data_AF-A0A497QKQ5-F1
#
_entry.id   AF-A0A497QKQ5-F1
#
_cell.length_a   1.000
_cell.length_b   1.000
_cell.length_c   1.000
_cell.angle_alpha   90.00
_cell.angle_beta   90.00
_cell.angle_gamma   90.00
#
_symmetry.space_group_name_H-M   'P 1'
#
loop_
_entity.id
_entity.type
_entity.pdbx_description
1 polymer ?
#
loop_
_entity_poly.entity_id
_entity_poly.type
_entity_poly.pdbx_seq_one_letter_code
_entity_poly.pdbx_strand_id
1 'polypeptide(L)'
;MMDGKAAFLEKVRNSQLVAYSLEYFSSCFLDDKRLLKAVNMRLYNFKAEHRPETIQYVISWEDVPHDEGLSWQQFQVKVNRYLRDFLEELQTHSNVFEGPL
;
A
#
# COMPACT_ATOMS: atom_id res chain seq x y z
N MET A 1 -13.28 -7.26 6.03
CA MET A 1 -11.92 -7.82 5.95
C MET A 1 -10.96 -7.09 6.90
N MET A 2 -11.24 -7.06 8.22
CA MET A 2 -10.31 -6.45 9.19
C MET A 2 -9.13 -7.38 9.54
N ASP A 3 -9.31 -8.69 9.41
CA ASP A 3 -8.29 -9.69 9.78
C ASP A 3 -7.06 -9.67 8.86
N GLY A 4 -7.24 -9.31 7.58
CA GLY A 4 -6.15 -9.27 6.60
C GLY A 4 -5.13 -8.16 6.87
N LYS A 5 -5.59 -6.95 7.21
CA LYS A 5 -4.71 -5.81 7.52
C LYS A 5 -3.91 -6.06 8.80
N ALA A 6 -4.55 -6.55 9.86
CA ALA A 6 -3.87 -6.83 11.12
C ALA A 6 -2.80 -7.93 10.96
N ALA A 7 -3.14 -9.03 10.28
CA ALA A 7 -2.18 -10.09 9.99
C ALA A 7 -1.01 -9.61 9.11
N PHE A 8 -1.25 -8.67 8.20
CA PHE A 8 -0.21 -8.04 7.40
C PHE A 8 0.71 -7.15 8.23
N LEU A 9 0.17 -6.29 9.09
CA LEU A 9 0.96 -5.41 9.95
C LEU A 9 1.87 -6.19 10.90
N GLU A 10 1.41 -7.34 11.40
CA GLU A 10 2.26 -8.24 12.19
C GLU A 10 3.44 -8.80 11.37
N LYS A 11 3.26 -9.09 10.08
CA LYS A 11 4.36 -9.48 9.20
C LYS A 11 5.34 -8.31 8.95
N VAL A 12 4.82 -7.09 8.80
CA VAL A 12 5.63 -5.87 8.63
C VAL A 12 6.52 -5.63 9.84
N ARG A 13 5.98 -5.77 11.06
CA ARG A 13 6.75 -5.61 12.32
C ARG A 13 7.90 -6.61 12.44
N ASN A 14 7.75 -7.79 11.87
CA ASN A 14 8.78 -8.81 11.82
C ASN A 14 9.72 -8.66 10.61
N SER A 15 9.48 -7.68 9.74
CA SER A 15 10.27 -7.43 8.54
C SER A 15 11.40 -6.45 8.79
N GLN A 16 12.59 -6.79 8.30
CA GLN A 16 13.75 -5.90 8.38
C GLN A 16 13.68 -4.77 7.35
N LEU A 17 13.03 -5.03 6.22
CA LEU A 17 12.93 -4.10 5.11
C LEU A 17 11.61 -4.29 4.35
N VAL A 18 10.97 -3.18 4.00
CA VAL A 18 9.77 -3.14 3.16
C VAL A 18 10.03 -2.27 1.94
N ALA A 19 9.94 -2.85 0.74
CA ALA A 19 9.91 -2.08 -0.51
C ALA A 19 8.47 -1.89 -0.95
N TYR A 20 8.15 -0.72 -1.49
CA TYR A 20 6.85 -0.49 -2.13
C TYR A 20 6.95 0.24 -3.45
N SER A 21 5.96 0.02 -4.33
CA SER A 21 5.75 0.79 -5.54
C SER A 21 4.30 1.27 -5.64
N LEU A 22 4.13 2.45 -6.22
CA LEU A 22 2.85 3.11 -6.36
C LEU A 22 2.26 2.84 -7.76
N GLU A 23 1.02 2.36 -7.81
CA GLU A 23 0.24 2.29 -9.05
C GLU A 23 -0.67 3.51 -9.12
N TYR A 24 -0.63 4.21 -10.25
CA TYR A 24 -1.42 5.41 -10.48
C TYR A 24 -2.49 5.17 -11.54
N PHE A 25 -3.64 5.83 -11.40
CA PHE A 25 -4.65 5.86 -12.45
C PHE A 25 -4.07 6.49 -13.73
N SER A 26 -4.24 5.81 -14.87
CA SER A 26 -4.03 6.41 -16.19
C SER A 26 -5.32 7.08 -16.65
N SER A 27 -5.24 8.36 -17.05
CA SER A 27 -6.32 9.05 -17.76
C SER A 27 -5.78 9.53 -19.09
N CYS A 28 -6.51 9.27 -20.17
CA CYS A 28 -6.24 9.82 -21.49
C CYS A 28 -6.88 11.20 -21.73
N PHE A 29 -7.53 11.78 -20.71
CA PHE A 29 -8.37 12.99 -20.85
C PHE A 29 -8.08 14.11 -19.83
N LEU A 30 -7.10 13.96 -18.93
CA LEU A 30 -6.79 14.95 -17.90
C LEU A 30 -5.29 15.28 -17.86
N ASP A 31 -4.96 16.57 -17.97
CA ASP A 31 -3.58 17.09 -18.01
C ASP A 31 -2.90 17.20 -16.63
N ASP A 32 -3.54 16.88 -15.51
CA ASP A 32 -2.78 16.67 -14.26
C ASP A 32 -3.46 15.81 -13.18
N LYS A 33 -2.57 15.23 -12.36
CA LYS A 33 -2.68 14.39 -11.15
C LYS A 33 -2.75 12.89 -11.41
N ARG A 34 -1.57 12.27 -11.47
CA ARG A 34 -1.35 10.84 -11.16
C ARG A 34 -1.95 10.55 -9.78
N LEU A 35 -3.20 10.06 -9.74
CA LEU A 35 -3.88 9.68 -8.49
C LEU A 35 -3.47 8.27 -8.10
N LEU A 36 -3.18 8.04 -6.82
CA LEU A 36 -2.80 6.73 -6.31
C LEU A 36 -4.00 5.79 -6.35
N LYS A 37 -3.78 4.62 -6.92
CA LYS A 37 -4.77 3.56 -7.08
C LYS A 37 -4.45 2.36 -6.20
N ALA A 38 -3.17 2.02 -6.08
CA ALA A 38 -2.72 0.92 -5.25
C ALA A 38 -1.28 1.15 -4.75
N VAL A 39 -0.98 0.52 -3.61
CA VAL A 39 0.37 0.37 -3.07
C VAL A 39 0.71 -1.12 -3.14
N ASN A 40 1.71 -1.44 -3.95
CA ASN A 40 2.25 -2.78 -4.05
C ASN A 40 3.46 -2.87 -3.13
N MET A 41 3.60 -3.96 -2.36
CA MET A 41 4.66 -4.11 -1.37
C MET A 41 5.36 -5.46 -1.46
N ARG A 42 6.65 -5.45 -1.13
CA ARG A 42 7.49 -6.62 -0.89
C ARG A 42 8.18 -6.48 0.45
N LEU A 43 7.95 -7.45 1.33
CA LEU A 43 8.57 -7.55 2.64
C LEU A 43 9.77 -8.48 2.53
N TYR A 44 10.91 -8.09 3.09
CA TYR A 44 12.13 -8.89 3.09
C TYR A 44 12.50 -9.30 4.52
N ASN A 45 12.59 -10.62 4.73
CA ASN A 45 13.09 -11.23 5.97
C ASN A 45 14.40 -11.99 5.68
N PHE A 46 15.52 -11.38 6.01
CA PHE A 46 16.87 -11.95 6.04
C PHE A 46 17.08 -12.73 7.36
N LYS A 47 16.85 -14.04 7.33
CA LYS A 47 17.29 -14.94 8.41
C LYS A 47 18.79 -15.23 8.23
N ALA A 48 19.53 -15.33 9.32
CA ALA A 48 20.99 -15.36 9.38
C ALA A 48 21.68 -16.42 8.48
N GLU A 49 20.97 -17.43 7.99
CA GLU A 49 21.54 -18.51 7.15
C GLU A 49 20.70 -18.89 5.93
N HIS A 50 19.64 -18.15 5.59
CA HIS A 50 18.69 -18.55 4.53
C HIS A 50 18.38 -17.44 3.52
N ARG A 51 17.94 -17.86 2.33
CA ARG A 51 17.42 -16.97 1.28
C ARG A 51 16.37 -16.02 1.90
N PRO A 52 16.39 -14.73 1.54
CA PRO A 52 15.39 -13.79 2.03
C PRO A 52 13.98 -14.29 1.70
N GLU A 53 13.14 -14.39 2.71
CA GLU A 53 11.72 -14.67 2.50
C GLU A 53 11.08 -13.37 1.98
N THR A 54 10.43 -13.46 0.82
CA THR A 54 9.74 -12.34 0.18
C THR A 54 8.24 -12.55 0.24
N ILE A 55 7.53 -11.63 0.89
CA ILE A 55 6.06 -11.65 0.96
C ILE A 55 5.52 -10.49 0.13
N GLN A 56 4.64 -10.79 -0.82
CA GLN A 56 3.96 -9.79 -1.64
C GLN A 56 2.60 -9.44 -1.04
N TYR A 57 2.26 -8.15 -1.05
CA TYR A 57 0.97 -7.66 -0.64
C TYR A 57 0.58 -6.43 -1.46
N VAL A 58 -0.71 -6.31 -1.77
CA VAL A 58 -1.26 -5.17 -2.50
C VAL A 58 -2.43 -4.63 -1.69
N ILE A 59 -2.46 -3.31 -1.53
CA ILE A 59 -3.64 -2.59 -1.03
C ILE A 59 -4.08 -1.61 -2.11
N SER A 60 -5.36 -1.64 -2.43
CA SER A 60 -5.93 -0.96 -3.59
C SER A 60 -7.17 -0.15 -3.21
N TRP A 61 -7.64 0.66 -4.15
CA TRP A 61 -8.91 1.36 -4.04
C TRP A 61 -10.12 0.42 -3.80
N GLU A 62 -10.04 -0.84 -4.23
CA GLU A 62 -11.11 -1.84 -4.02
C GLU A 62 -11.25 -2.24 -2.55
N ASP A 63 -10.18 -2.07 -1.76
CA ASP A 63 -10.15 -2.35 -0.33
C ASP A 63 -10.75 -1.19 0.50
N VAL A 64 -11.05 -0.05 -0.12
CA VAL A 64 -11.60 1.13 0.54
C VAL A 64 -13.13 1.13 0.40
N PRO A 65 -13.89 1.12 1.52
CA PRO A 65 -15.35 1.12 1.46
C PRO A 65 -15.88 2.32 0.66
N HIS A 66 -16.79 2.04 -0.28
CA HIS A 66 -17.50 3.06 -1.04
C HIS A 66 -18.85 3.34 -0.37
N ASP A 67 -19.04 4.56 0.12
CA ASP A 67 -20.28 4.97 0.79
C ASP A 67 -21.29 5.43 -0.27
N GLU A 68 -22.57 5.05 -0.10
CA GLU A 68 -23.65 5.49 -0.99
C GLU A 68 -23.75 7.02 -0.98
N GLY A 69 -23.72 7.65 -2.16
CA GLY A 69 -23.83 9.10 -2.33
C GLY A 69 -22.51 9.87 -2.43
N LEU A 70 -21.35 9.21 -2.28
CA LEU A 70 -20.06 9.82 -2.61
C LEU A 70 -19.91 10.00 -4.11
N SER A 71 -19.48 11.20 -4.54
CA SER A 71 -19.04 11.38 -5.91
C SER A 71 -17.71 10.64 -6.16
N TRP A 72 -17.45 10.28 -7.41
CA TRP A 72 -16.20 9.61 -7.78
C TRP A 72 -14.96 10.40 -7.33
N GLN A 73 -14.99 11.73 -7.47
CA GLN A 73 -13.89 12.60 -7.04
C GLN A 73 -13.69 12.57 -5.52
N GLN A 74 -14.77 12.54 -4.74
CA GLN A 74 -14.68 12.44 -3.28
C GLN A 74 -14.16 11.07 -2.85
N PHE A 75 -14.62 10.00 -3.50
CA PHE A 75 -14.10 8.66 -3.28
C PHE A 75 -12.61 8.55 -3.61
N GLN A 76 -12.17 9.16 -4.72
CA GLN A 76 -10.74 9.23 -5.07
C GLN A 76 -9.91 9.95 -3.99
N VAL A 77 -10.40 11.04 -3.41
CA VAL A 77 -9.71 11.72 -2.30
C VAL A 77 -9.64 10.81 -1.06
N LYS A 78 -10.72 10.07 -0.76
CA LYS A 78 -10.78 9.09 0.34
C LYS A 78 -9.73 7.99 0.15
N VAL A 79 -9.66 7.40 -1.04
CA VAL A 79 -8.68 6.37 -1.40
C VAL A 79 -7.25 6.89 -1.24
N ASN A 80 -6.94 8.06 -1.82
CA ASN A 80 -5.60 8.64 -1.73
C ASN A 80 -5.17 8.89 -0.28
N ARG A 81 -6.08 9.38 0.56
CA ARG A 81 -5.81 9.58 1.99
C ARG A 81 -5.54 8.24 2.68
N TYR A 82 -6.42 7.27 2.50
CA TYR A 82 -6.30 5.95 3.11
C TYR A 82 -4.96 5.27 2.76
N LEU A 83 -4.54 5.31 1.49
CA LEU A 83 -3.28 4.71 1.05
C LEU A 83 -2.05 5.44 1.60
N ARG A 84 -2.12 6.77 1.79
CA ARG A 84 -1.04 7.55 2.42
C ARG A 84 -0.93 7.25 3.91
N ASP A 85 -2.05 7.29 4.62
CA ASP A 85 -2.11 6.98 6.05
C ASP A 85 -1.55 5.57 6.32
N PHE A 86 -1.83 4.62 5.42
CA PHE A 86 -1.27 3.28 5.49
C PHE A 86 0.26 3.25 5.30
N LEU A 87 0.81 3.98 4.33
CA LEU A 87 2.27 4.09 4.16
C LEU A 87 2.96 4.72 5.37
N GLU A 88 2.35 5.75 5.94
CA GLU A 88 2.82 6.40 7.17
C GLU A 88 2.80 5.41 8.35
N GLU A 89 1.73 4.64 8.50
CA GLU A 89 1.62 3.57 9.50
C GLU A 89 2.75 2.53 9.35
N LEU A 90 3.08 2.13 8.12
CA LEU A 90 4.18 1.19 7.87
C LEU A 90 5.55 1.75 8.26
N GLN A 91 5.79 3.04 8.00
CA GLN A 91 7.04 3.71 8.37
C GLN A 91 7.26 3.76 9.89
N THR A 92 6.19 3.66 10.69
CA THR A 92 6.32 3.56 12.16
C THR A 92 6.79 2.17 12.65
N HIS A 93 6.72 1.16 11.78
CA HIS A 93 6.93 -0.24 12.15
C HIS A 93 8.14 -0.90 11.49
N SER A 94 8.63 -0.39 10.36
CA SER A 94 9.78 -0.95 9.65
C SER A 94 10.49 0.12 8.81
N ASN A 95 11.67 -0.22 8.29
CA ASN A 95 12.34 0.59 7.28
C ASN A 95 11.63 0.39 5.94
N VAL A 96 10.84 1.39 5.55
CA VAL A 96 10.06 1.39 4.31
C VAL A 96 10.72 2.30 3.28
N PHE A 97 10.89 1.82 2.04
CA PHE A 97 11.41 2.63 0.94
C PHE A 97 10.61 2.42 -0.34
N GLU A 98 10.47 3.50 -1.11
CA GLU A 98 9.86 3.45 -2.45
C GLU A 98 10.91 2.96 -3.45
N GLY A 99 10.55 1.97 -4.27
CA GLY A 99 11.44 1.43 -5.28
C GLY A 99 10.72 0.55 -6.30
N PRO A 100 11.35 0.28 -7.46
CA PRO A 100 10.82 -0.69 -8.40
C PRO A 100 10.72 -2.06 -7.73
N LEU A 101 9.55 -2.70 -7.83
CA LEU A 101 9.33 -4.07 -7.36
C LEU A 101 9.87 -5.08 -8.38
#